data_AF-A0A7J9S7F9-F1
#
_entry.id   AF-A0A7J9S7F9-F1
#
_cell.length_a   1.000
_cell.length_b   1.000
_cell.length_c   1.000
_cell.angle_alpha   90.00
_cell.angle_beta   90.00
_cell.angle_gamma   90.00
#
_symmetry.space_group_name_H-M   'P 1'
#
loop_
_entity.id
_entity.type
_entity.pdbx_description
1 polymer ?
#
loop_
_entity_poly.entity_id
_entity_poly.type
_entity_poly.pdbx_seq_one_letter_code
_entity_poly.pdbx_strand_id
1 'polypeptide(L)'
;MEVNENLAEAMSLGHDLGHTPFGHQGERVLDEIFNGTENLGGKLKNIDYGGFKHNFQALRILTNLEHKSMDYEGINLTWQVLEGILKHTRTCRQGRECIKKGKKCENKCLGNWDINRFVNDQNLIKKLHLNYGHSVTMEGQIVQIADEIAQRQHDLDDGLRDTSLGIKPEDLCRELINFCDTIILEYPDCDEKELLGELKNKLDKNFSMEHDIPKKILYFRDIIVRDVIEYFILDVVSNTFTNISKLNPRDYKLSKKERIVKKEVVMFSNIGKKFNDMIEGYIKSKILNSYSVNRFDGKAIFIVKQIFKAYYTNPRQMPGYIIKNIIEKTSKNFENVDIAVKKDGKEFKLSEINILESKPEEVKIFLEFLKLNIVGDFTGSSGVETYTESDFKNIIKNRLAKGKNWGVNSKKYPESTYKIVKKVQTDMPEKELVYDLLINNNHTYLSIICDYVAGMTDNFAKEEYKKLYQV
;
A
#
# COMPACT_ATOMS: atom_id res chain seq x y z
N MET A 1 -0.97 -11.95 -30.47
CA MET A 1 -2.03 -11.27 -29.71
C MET A 1 -1.70 -9.78 -29.76
N GLU A 2 -2.60 -8.92 -30.23
CA GLU A 2 -2.35 -7.46 -30.22
C GLU A 2 -2.59 -6.89 -28.81
N VAL A 3 -1.62 -6.13 -28.29
CA VAL A 3 -1.71 -5.39 -27.02
C VAL A 3 -2.32 -4.00 -27.24
N ASN A 4 -2.97 -3.45 -26.23
CA ASN A 4 -3.59 -2.12 -26.28
C ASN A 4 -2.73 -1.08 -25.54
N GLU A 5 -2.13 -0.18 -26.29
CA GLU A 5 -1.28 0.91 -25.77
C GLU A 5 -2.01 1.82 -24.77
N ASN A 6 -3.23 2.27 -25.10
CA ASN A 6 -4.01 3.15 -24.21
C ASN A 6 -4.33 2.48 -22.86
N LEU A 7 -4.54 1.16 -22.88
CA LEU A 7 -4.80 0.41 -21.65
C LEU A 7 -3.54 0.32 -20.78
N ALA A 8 -2.39 0.07 -21.39
CA ALA A 8 -1.11 0.07 -20.69
C ALA A 8 -0.77 1.47 -20.15
N GLU A 9 -0.93 2.53 -20.95
CA GLU A 9 -0.68 3.91 -20.53
C GLU A 9 -1.58 4.32 -19.35
N ALA A 10 -2.88 4.03 -19.41
CA ALA A 10 -3.80 4.34 -18.32
C ALA A 10 -3.42 3.62 -17.00
N MET A 11 -2.95 2.37 -17.08
CA MET A 11 -2.42 1.64 -15.93
C MET A 11 -1.12 2.27 -15.42
N SER A 12 -0.18 2.61 -16.31
CA SER A 12 1.09 3.26 -15.97
C SER A 12 0.90 4.63 -15.33
N LEU A 13 -0.10 5.41 -15.71
CA LEU A 13 -0.38 6.69 -15.05
C LEU A 13 -1.00 6.52 -13.65
N GLY A 14 -1.73 5.42 -13.44
CA GLY A 14 -2.50 5.20 -12.22
C GLY A 14 -1.80 4.39 -11.13
N HIS A 15 -0.73 3.64 -11.45
CA HIS A 15 -0.15 2.64 -10.54
C HIS A 15 0.37 3.24 -9.21
N ASP A 16 0.88 4.46 -9.27
CA ASP A 16 1.49 5.15 -8.13
C ASP A 16 0.58 6.12 -7.38
N LEU A 17 -0.68 6.28 -7.78
CA LEU A 17 -1.60 7.23 -7.15
C LEU A 17 -1.83 6.99 -5.65
N GLY A 18 -1.58 5.75 -5.18
CA GLY A 18 -1.73 5.38 -3.78
C GLY A 18 -0.46 5.53 -2.93
N HIS A 19 0.64 6.04 -3.48
CA HIS A 19 1.87 6.24 -2.70
C HIS A 19 1.67 7.27 -1.60
N THR A 20 2.30 6.98 -0.47
CA THR A 20 2.33 7.85 0.70
C THR A 20 3.48 8.86 0.59
N PRO A 21 3.45 9.96 1.37
CA PRO A 21 4.61 10.82 1.50
C PRO A 21 5.81 10.00 1.98
N PHE A 22 6.98 10.28 1.40
CA PHE A 22 8.24 9.58 1.61
C PHE A 22 8.23 8.11 1.16
N GLY A 23 7.33 7.75 0.24
CA GLY A 23 7.28 6.45 -0.41
C GLY A 23 7.20 5.27 0.57
N HIS A 24 8.15 4.33 0.46
CA HIS A 24 8.14 3.10 1.28
C HIS A 24 8.15 3.36 2.79
N GLN A 25 8.75 4.47 3.25
CA GLN A 25 8.81 4.77 4.68
C GLN A 25 7.43 5.18 5.21
N GLY A 26 6.71 6.03 4.48
CA GLY A 26 5.34 6.40 4.83
C GLY A 26 4.41 5.19 4.78
N GLU A 27 4.54 4.34 3.75
CA GLU A 27 3.78 3.09 3.63
C GLU A 27 4.02 2.17 4.83
N ARG A 28 5.29 1.97 5.23
CA ARG A 28 5.64 1.15 6.39
C ARG A 28 4.98 1.67 7.66
N VAL A 29 5.01 2.99 7.90
CA VAL A 29 4.37 3.57 9.09
C VAL A 29 2.87 3.34 9.11
N LEU A 30 2.18 3.62 8.00
CA LEU A 30 0.73 3.40 7.92
C LEU A 30 0.39 1.91 7.99
N ASP A 31 1.25 1.02 7.46
CA ASP A 31 1.08 -0.42 7.59
C ASP A 31 1.21 -0.88 9.03
N GLU A 32 2.23 -0.42 9.75
CA GLU A 32 2.46 -0.72 11.18
C GLU A 32 1.30 -0.23 12.07
N ILE A 33 0.72 0.92 11.75
CA ILE A 33 -0.45 1.45 12.46
C ILE A 33 -1.66 0.53 12.23
N PHE A 34 -1.96 0.20 10.97
CA PHE A 34 -3.14 -0.59 10.63
C PHE A 34 -2.95 -2.10 10.80
N ASN A 35 -1.74 -2.59 11.04
CA ASN A 35 -1.50 -3.99 11.39
C ASN A 35 -1.38 -4.18 12.93
N GLY A 36 -1.46 -3.08 13.69
CA GLY A 36 -1.46 -3.05 15.15
C GLY A 36 -0.08 -3.17 15.81
N THR A 37 1.03 -3.07 15.06
CA THR A 37 2.39 -3.11 15.64
C THR A 37 2.90 -1.75 16.11
N GLU A 38 2.40 -0.65 15.57
CA GLU A 38 2.73 0.72 16.02
C GLU A 38 1.60 1.29 16.88
N ASN A 39 1.92 1.75 18.09
CA ASN A 39 0.95 2.23 19.06
C ASN A 39 1.03 3.74 19.36
N LEU A 40 1.86 4.48 18.63
CA LEU A 40 2.15 5.91 18.75
C LEU A 40 2.54 6.35 20.17
N GLY A 41 3.30 5.50 20.86
CA GLY A 41 3.71 5.72 22.25
C GLY A 41 2.59 5.45 23.26
N GLY A 42 1.80 4.39 23.01
CA GLY A 42 0.69 3.96 23.86
C GLY A 42 -0.64 4.70 23.65
N LYS A 43 -0.74 5.54 22.61
CA LYS A 43 -1.97 6.27 22.28
C LYS A 43 -2.98 5.43 21.50
N LEU A 44 -2.52 4.53 20.64
CA LEU A 44 -3.38 3.62 19.86
C LEU A 44 -3.57 2.30 20.59
N LYS A 45 -4.76 1.71 20.42
CA LYS A 45 -4.99 0.29 20.75
C LYS A 45 -4.42 -0.57 19.63
N ASN A 46 -3.76 -1.67 19.99
CA ASN A 46 -3.14 -2.57 19.02
C ASN A 46 -4.20 -3.49 18.38
N ILE A 47 -4.84 -2.96 17.35
CA ILE A 47 -5.83 -3.68 16.53
C ILE A 47 -5.25 -3.83 15.13
N ASP A 48 -5.21 -5.06 14.65
CA ASP A 48 -4.90 -5.36 13.26
C ASP A 48 -6.17 -5.12 12.44
N TYR A 49 -6.11 -4.15 11.53
CA TYR A 49 -7.11 -3.78 10.52
C TYR A 49 -6.68 -4.21 9.11
N GLY A 50 -5.73 -5.16 9.01
CA GLY A 50 -5.20 -5.68 7.75
C GLY A 50 -4.05 -4.86 7.15
N GLY A 51 -3.55 -3.83 7.86
CA GLY A 51 -2.46 -2.92 7.47
C GLY A 51 -2.64 -2.22 6.11
N PHE A 52 -1.61 -1.59 5.56
CA PHE A 52 -1.69 -0.64 4.45
C PHE A 52 -0.79 -1.07 3.28
N LYS A 53 -1.18 -0.70 2.05
CA LYS A 53 -0.38 -0.90 0.85
C LYS A 53 -0.82 0.06 -0.26
N HIS A 54 0.12 0.74 -0.91
CA HIS A 54 -0.12 1.77 -1.92
C HIS A 54 -1.00 1.31 -3.10
N ASN A 55 -0.75 0.16 -3.72
CA ASN A 55 -1.57 -0.33 -4.84
C ASN A 55 -3.05 -0.56 -4.45
N PHE A 56 -3.33 -0.99 -3.21
CA PHE A 56 -4.70 -1.08 -2.70
C PHE A 56 -5.28 0.32 -2.41
N GLN A 57 -4.46 1.25 -1.90
CA GLN A 57 -4.87 2.63 -1.70
C GLN A 57 -5.19 3.33 -3.03
N ALA A 58 -4.45 3.04 -4.10
CA ALA A 58 -4.72 3.55 -5.43
C ALA A 58 -6.14 3.17 -5.90
N LEU A 59 -6.54 1.91 -5.69
CA LEU A 59 -7.92 1.47 -5.96
C LEU A 59 -8.92 2.27 -5.14
N ARG A 60 -8.69 2.40 -3.83
CA ARG A 60 -9.58 3.18 -2.94
C ARG A 60 -9.74 4.63 -3.39
N ILE A 61 -8.66 5.26 -3.83
CA ILE A 61 -8.68 6.61 -4.40
C ILE A 61 -9.59 6.64 -5.64
N LEU A 62 -9.31 5.74 -6.59
CA LEU A 62 -9.97 5.69 -7.89
C LEU A 62 -11.44 5.24 -7.83
N THR A 63 -11.84 4.50 -6.80
CA THR A 63 -13.20 3.97 -6.66
C THR A 63 -14.05 4.65 -5.60
N ASN A 64 -13.45 5.32 -4.60
CA ASN A 64 -14.20 5.81 -3.43
C ASN A 64 -13.82 7.20 -2.90
N LEU A 65 -12.58 7.67 -3.06
CA LEU A 65 -12.16 8.96 -2.47
C LEU A 65 -12.27 10.13 -3.45
N GLU A 66 -11.92 9.90 -4.71
CA GLU A 66 -12.10 10.89 -5.77
C GLU A 66 -13.56 10.94 -6.20
N HIS A 67 -14.11 12.14 -6.34
CA HIS A 67 -15.47 12.35 -6.81
C HIS A 67 -15.45 13.34 -7.98
N LYS A 68 -15.47 12.81 -9.20
CA LYS A 68 -15.54 13.63 -10.43
C LYS A 68 -16.93 13.66 -11.07
N SER A 69 -17.88 12.92 -10.53
CA SER A 69 -19.27 12.88 -10.95
C SER A 69 -20.20 12.79 -9.75
N MET A 70 -21.41 13.29 -9.90
CA MET A 70 -22.50 13.08 -8.92
C MET A 70 -23.19 11.73 -9.12
N ASP A 71 -23.06 11.11 -10.29
CA ASP A 71 -23.79 9.90 -10.67
C ASP A 71 -23.11 8.60 -10.18
N TYR A 72 -21.84 8.67 -9.82
CA TYR A 72 -21.05 7.51 -9.39
C TYR A 72 -19.91 7.90 -8.45
N GLU A 73 -19.52 6.97 -7.58
CA GLU A 73 -18.31 7.09 -6.77
C GLU A 73 -17.05 6.87 -7.61
N GLY A 74 -15.94 7.53 -7.25
CA GLY A 74 -14.68 7.36 -7.94
C GLY A 74 -14.62 8.04 -9.31
N ILE A 75 -13.77 7.48 -10.17
CA ILE A 75 -13.50 7.96 -11.53
C ILE A 75 -14.14 7.02 -12.58
N ASN A 76 -14.81 5.94 -12.16
CA ASN A 76 -15.49 4.95 -13.03
C ASN A 76 -14.59 4.37 -14.14
N LEU A 77 -13.37 3.98 -13.75
CA LEU A 77 -12.41 3.34 -14.65
C LEU A 77 -12.83 1.90 -14.97
N THR A 78 -12.33 1.39 -16.09
CA THR A 78 -12.55 -0.02 -16.47
C THR A 78 -11.87 -0.96 -15.47
N TRP A 79 -12.46 -2.15 -15.28
CA TRP A 79 -11.88 -3.12 -14.36
C TRP A 79 -10.46 -3.53 -14.78
N GLN A 80 -10.15 -3.52 -16.07
CA GLN A 80 -8.82 -3.84 -16.59
C GLN A 80 -7.78 -2.86 -16.05
N VAL A 81 -8.05 -1.55 -16.15
CA VAL A 81 -7.16 -0.51 -15.61
C VAL A 81 -6.94 -0.72 -14.11
N LEU A 82 -8.02 -0.91 -13.35
CA LEU A 82 -7.95 -1.12 -11.91
C LEU A 82 -7.22 -2.42 -11.54
N GLU A 83 -7.36 -3.49 -12.32
CA GLU A 83 -6.67 -4.75 -12.09
C GLU A 83 -5.16 -4.65 -12.37
N GLY A 84 -4.78 -3.95 -13.45
CA GLY A 84 -3.38 -3.64 -13.75
C GLY A 84 -2.73 -2.79 -12.66
N ILE A 85 -3.41 -1.72 -12.22
CA ILE A 85 -2.98 -0.87 -11.09
C ILE A 85 -2.85 -1.69 -9.81
N LEU A 86 -3.77 -2.62 -9.52
CA LEU A 86 -3.67 -3.45 -8.33
C LEU A 86 -2.46 -4.40 -8.40
N LYS A 87 -2.13 -4.95 -9.58
CA LYS A 87 -1.19 -6.08 -9.70
C LYS A 87 0.18 -5.72 -10.27
N HIS A 88 0.47 -4.45 -10.51
CA HIS A 88 1.80 -3.99 -10.90
C HIS A 88 2.87 -4.42 -9.88
N THR A 89 2.51 -4.42 -8.59
CA THR A 89 3.40 -4.80 -7.49
C THR A 89 2.86 -5.98 -6.66
N ARG A 90 3.58 -6.34 -5.59
CA ARG A 90 3.22 -7.44 -4.69
C ARG A 90 1.84 -7.22 -4.07
N THR A 91 1.01 -8.25 -4.19
CA THR A 91 -0.33 -8.30 -3.62
C THR A 91 -0.42 -9.18 -2.37
N CYS A 92 0.72 -9.66 -1.87
CA CYS A 92 0.86 -10.46 -0.66
C CYS A 92 1.93 -9.92 0.28
N ARG A 93 1.71 -10.08 1.60
CA ARG A 93 2.80 -9.98 2.58
C ARG A 93 3.60 -11.28 2.65
N GLN A 94 4.92 -11.20 2.60
CA GLN A 94 5.78 -12.36 2.87
C GLN A 94 5.68 -12.76 4.35
N GLY A 95 5.68 -14.07 4.63
CA GLY A 95 5.75 -14.61 6.00
C GLY A 95 4.44 -14.66 6.80
N ARG A 96 3.31 -14.12 6.31
CA ARG A 96 1.98 -14.33 6.91
C ARG A 96 1.24 -15.54 6.29
N GLU A 97 0.35 -16.15 7.07
CA GLU A 97 -0.54 -17.21 6.60
C GLU A 97 -1.54 -16.67 5.58
N CYS A 98 -1.63 -17.33 4.42
CA CYS A 98 -2.56 -16.96 3.37
C CYS A 98 -4.00 -17.31 3.76
N ILE A 99 -4.91 -16.32 3.74
CA ILE A 99 -6.35 -16.50 4.04
C ILE A 99 -6.97 -17.66 3.26
N LYS A 100 -6.59 -17.85 1.99
CA LYS A 100 -7.17 -18.88 1.12
C LYS A 100 -6.57 -20.27 1.31
N LYS A 101 -5.37 -20.39 1.91
CA LYS A 101 -4.61 -21.66 1.92
C LYS A 101 -4.17 -22.13 3.31
N GLY A 102 -4.30 -21.32 4.37
CA GLY A 102 -3.88 -21.68 5.73
C GLY A 102 -2.40 -22.08 5.83
N LYS A 103 -1.56 -21.61 4.91
CA LYS A 103 -0.13 -21.92 4.80
C LYS A 103 0.68 -20.64 4.63
N LYS A 104 1.96 -20.65 5.02
CA LYS A 104 2.90 -19.55 4.75
C LYS A 104 2.93 -19.26 3.25
N CYS A 105 2.72 -18.00 2.88
CA CYS A 105 2.64 -17.59 1.48
C CYS A 105 4.03 -17.62 0.83
N GLU A 106 4.30 -18.62 -0.02
CA GLU A 106 5.55 -18.77 -0.78
C GLU A 106 5.53 -18.04 -2.14
N ASN A 107 4.36 -17.61 -2.63
CA ASN A 107 4.18 -16.92 -3.92
C ASN A 107 3.11 -15.82 -3.81
N LYS A 108 3.30 -14.69 -4.53
CA LYS A 108 2.41 -13.50 -4.73
C LYS A 108 0.89 -13.80 -4.55
N CYS A 109 0.42 -14.07 -3.34
CA CYS A 109 -0.96 -14.50 -3.06
C CYS A 109 -1.82 -13.33 -2.57
N LEU A 110 -2.99 -13.11 -3.18
CA LEU A 110 -3.91 -12.00 -2.90
C LEU A 110 -4.66 -12.07 -1.55
N GLY A 111 -3.99 -12.50 -0.48
CA GLY A 111 -4.64 -12.97 0.74
C GLY A 111 -4.08 -12.41 2.04
N ASN A 112 -3.48 -11.21 2.05
CA ASN A 112 -3.03 -10.57 3.31
C ASN A 112 -3.58 -9.14 3.51
N TRP A 113 -3.96 -8.41 2.47
CA TRP A 113 -4.71 -7.15 2.58
C TRP A 113 -6.17 -7.41 2.19
N ASP A 114 -7.10 -7.03 3.05
CA ASP A 114 -8.54 -7.22 2.78
C ASP A 114 -9.00 -6.19 1.74
N ILE A 115 -9.28 -6.66 0.52
CA ILE A 115 -9.73 -5.82 -0.59
C ILE A 115 -11.00 -5.04 -0.25
N ASN A 116 -11.88 -5.58 0.61
CA ASN A 116 -13.13 -4.92 1.00
C ASN A 116 -12.89 -3.66 1.83
N ARG A 117 -11.68 -3.46 2.35
CA ARG A 117 -11.30 -2.20 3.01
C ARG A 117 -11.07 -1.06 2.01
N PHE A 118 -10.70 -1.42 0.79
CA PHE A 118 -10.28 -0.47 -0.23
C PHE A 118 -11.34 -0.29 -1.32
N VAL A 119 -12.11 -1.32 -1.62
CA VAL A 119 -13.14 -1.30 -2.67
C VAL A 119 -14.48 -1.75 -2.08
N ASN A 120 -15.51 -0.93 -2.27
CA ASN A 120 -16.88 -1.25 -1.81
C ASN A 120 -17.67 -2.08 -2.84
N ASP A 121 -17.37 -1.94 -4.13
CA ASP A 121 -18.10 -2.63 -5.21
C ASP A 121 -17.75 -4.13 -5.31
N GLN A 122 -18.68 -4.97 -4.87
CA GLN A 122 -18.56 -6.43 -4.91
C GLN A 122 -18.52 -7.02 -6.33
N ASN A 123 -19.13 -6.35 -7.32
CA ASN A 123 -19.06 -6.78 -8.71
C ASN A 123 -17.69 -6.48 -9.31
N LEU A 124 -17.10 -5.33 -8.97
CA LEU A 124 -15.71 -5.02 -9.34
C LEU A 124 -14.74 -6.01 -8.71
N ILE A 125 -14.86 -6.31 -7.41
CA ILE A 125 -13.98 -7.27 -6.73
C ILE A 125 -13.91 -8.62 -7.44
N LYS A 126 -15.05 -9.12 -7.95
CA LYS A 126 -15.10 -10.36 -8.76
C LYS A 126 -14.32 -10.26 -10.07
N LYS A 127 -14.27 -9.08 -10.68
CA LYS A 127 -13.55 -8.79 -11.94
C LYS A 127 -12.06 -8.49 -11.73
N LEU A 128 -11.59 -8.24 -10.52
CA LEU A 128 -10.15 -8.03 -10.24
C LEU A 128 -9.32 -9.34 -10.27
N HIS A 129 -9.97 -10.48 -10.54
CA HIS A 129 -9.32 -11.78 -10.70
C HIS A 129 -8.35 -12.10 -9.55
N LEU A 130 -8.81 -11.98 -8.30
CA LEU A 130 -7.98 -12.09 -7.09
C LEU A 130 -7.41 -13.48 -6.79
N ASN A 131 -7.46 -14.40 -7.76
CA ASN A 131 -6.87 -15.72 -7.69
C ASN A 131 -5.49 -15.79 -8.34
N TYR A 132 -5.09 -14.75 -9.09
CA TYR A 132 -3.82 -14.65 -9.78
C TYR A 132 -2.95 -13.58 -9.14
N GLY A 133 -1.68 -13.90 -8.85
CA GLY A 133 -0.71 -12.99 -8.23
C GLY A 133 -0.14 -11.93 -9.18
N HIS A 134 -0.39 -12.11 -10.47
CA HIS A 134 0.01 -11.25 -11.58
C HIS A 134 -1.24 -10.73 -12.32
N SER A 135 -1.06 -9.69 -13.14
CA SER A 135 -2.14 -9.19 -13.99
C SER A 135 -2.59 -10.26 -14.99
N VAL A 136 -3.91 -10.42 -15.11
CA VAL A 136 -4.48 -11.30 -16.13
C VAL A 136 -4.57 -10.63 -17.50
N THR A 137 -4.22 -9.35 -17.62
CA THR A 137 -4.09 -8.65 -18.90
C THR A 137 -2.63 -8.62 -19.33
N MET A 138 -2.34 -8.68 -20.64
CA MET A 138 -0.94 -8.56 -21.08
C MET A 138 -0.43 -7.16 -20.80
N GLU A 139 -1.27 -6.15 -20.97
CA GLU A 139 -0.98 -4.75 -20.71
C GLU A 139 -0.57 -4.54 -19.25
N GLY A 140 -1.29 -5.12 -18.30
CA GLY A 140 -0.90 -5.04 -16.88
C GLY A 140 0.40 -5.79 -16.56
N GLN A 141 0.70 -6.90 -17.25
CA GLN A 141 2.01 -7.55 -17.12
C GLN A 141 3.14 -6.70 -17.73
N ILE A 142 2.89 -6.01 -18.84
CA ILE A 142 3.81 -5.04 -19.44
C ILE A 142 4.08 -3.88 -18.48
N VAL A 143 3.03 -3.32 -17.87
CA VAL A 143 3.17 -2.23 -16.90
C VAL A 143 4.01 -2.66 -15.70
N GLN A 144 3.79 -3.87 -15.19
CA GLN A 144 4.57 -4.44 -14.08
C GLN A 144 6.07 -4.51 -14.40
N ILE A 145 6.44 -5.05 -15.57
CA ILE A 145 7.85 -5.18 -15.92
C ILE A 145 8.46 -3.83 -16.32
N ALA A 146 7.68 -2.92 -16.92
CA ALA A 146 8.12 -1.59 -17.27
C ALA A 146 8.43 -0.75 -16.03
N ASP A 147 7.60 -0.84 -14.98
CA ASP A 147 7.86 -0.24 -13.68
C ASP A 147 9.17 -0.78 -13.06
N GLU A 148 9.39 -2.10 -13.11
CA GLU A 148 10.64 -2.70 -12.62
C GLU A 148 11.88 -2.18 -13.37
N ILE A 149 11.81 -2.07 -14.71
CA ILE A 149 12.88 -1.52 -15.56
C ILE A 149 13.11 -0.02 -15.26
N ALA A 150 12.04 0.77 -15.16
CA ALA A 150 12.12 2.19 -14.84
C ALA A 150 12.72 2.43 -13.45
N GLN A 151 12.37 1.60 -12.47
CA GLN A 151 12.99 1.64 -11.14
C GLN A 151 14.49 1.36 -11.21
N ARG A 152 14.94 0.39 -12.03
CA ARG A 152 16.38 0.16 -12.25
C ARG A 152 17.06 1.40 -12.86
N GLN A 153 16.41 2.07 -13.80
CA GLN A 153 16.92 3.30 -14.40
C GLN A 153 17.14 4.39 -13.35
N HIS A 154 16.12 4.65 -12.52
CA HIS A 154 16.20 5.64 -11.45
C HIS A 154 17.27 5.30 -10.42
N ASP A 155 17.31 4.05 -9.96
CA ASP A 155 18.30 3.58 -8.99
C ASP A 155 19.74 3.76 -9.50
N LEU A 156 20.00 3.49 -10.80
CA LEU A 156 21.31 3.68 -11.43
C LEU A 156 21.65 5.17 -11.62
N ASP A 157 20.70 5.97 -12.12
CA ASP A 157 20.92 7.40 -12.38
C ASP A 157 21.13 8.18 -11.07
N ASP A 158 20.32 7.92 -10.04
CA ASP A 158 20.45 8.53 -8.72
C ASP A 158 21.75 8.09 -8.03
N GLY A 159 22.11 6.82 -8.14
CA GLY A 159 23.38 6.29 -7.63
C GLY A 159 24.61 7.01 -8.21
N LEU A 160 24.56 7.39 -9.49
CA LEU A 160 25.64 8.10 -10.18
C LEU A 160 25.57 9.62 -10.03
N ARG A 161 24.39 10.18 -9.73
CA ARG A 161 24.19 11.62 -9.46
C ARG A 161 24.62 11.99 -8.05
N ASP A 162 24.37 11.13 -7.08
CA ASP A 162 24.71 11.41 -5.69
C ASP A 162 26.21 11.21 -5.45
N THR A 163 26.96 12.30 -5.62
CA THR A 163 28.41 12.35 -5.35
C THR A 163 28.78 11.89 -3.94
N SER A 164 27.86 11.92 -2.97
CA SER A 164 28.11 11.44 -1.61
C SER A 164 28.20 9.91 -1.50
N LEU A 165 27.67 9.18 -2.49
CA LEU A 165 27.82 7.72 -2.60
C LEU A 165 29.19 7.30 -3.14
N GLY A 166 29.93 8.22 -3.75
CA GLY A 166 31.26 7.96 -4.31
C GLY A 166 31.29 6.97 -5.47
N ILE A 167 30.15 6.68 -6.11
CA ILE A 167 30.06 5.78 -7.26
C ILE A 167 30.51 6.54 -8.50
N LYS A 168 31.59 6.08 -9.14
CA LYS A 168 32.05 6.62 -10.41
C LYS A 168 31.45 5.82 -11.57
N PRO A 169 31.08 6.46 -12.70
CA PRO A 169 30.61 5.76 -13.89
C PRO A 169 31.54 4.64 -14.37
N GLU A 170 32.86 4.84 -14.26
CA GLU A 170 33.87 3.85 -14.66
C GLU A 170 33.83 2.61 -13.76
N ASP A 171 33.61 2.79 -12.46
CA ASP A 171 33.53 1.68 -11.50
C ASP A 171 32.25 0.87 -11.69
N LEU A 172 31.13 1.56 -11.96
CA LEU A 172 29.88 0.89 -12.31
C LEU A 172 30.02 0.13 -13.63
N CYS A 173 30.58 0.75 -14.67
CA CYS A 173 30.75 0.13 -15.98
C CYS A 173 31.58 -1.17 -15.87
N ARG A 174 32.71 -1.11 -15.14
CA ARG A 174 33.55 -2.29 -14.85
C ARG A 174 32.76 -3.37 -14.13
N GLU A 175 31.95 -3.01 -13.15
CA GLU A 175 31.15 -3.97 -12.40
C GLU A 175 30.05 -4.62 -13.26
N LEU A 176 29.37 -3.84 -14.12
CA LEU A 176 28.40 -4.36 -15.07
C LEU A 176 29.03 -5.33 -16.06
N ILE A 177 30.24 -5.03 -16.56
CA ILE A 177 31.02 -5.94 -17.40
C ILE A 177 31.33 -7.24 -16.64
N ASN A 178 31.78 -7.16 -15.39
CA ASN A 178 32.05 -8.33 -14.54
C ASN A 178 30.78 -9.18 -14.34
N PHE A 179 29.61 -8.55 -14.17
CA PHE A 179 28.33 -9.25 -14.06
C PHE A 179 27.99 -9.98 -15.35
N CYS A 180 28.16 -9.33 -16.50
CA CYS A 180 27.97 -9.98 -17.79
C CYS A 180 28.88 -11.20 -17.94
N ASP A 181 30.17 -11.07 -17.66
CA ASP A 181 31.13 -12.18 -17.75
C ASP A 181 30.77 -13.34 -16.82
N THR A 182 30.40 -13.04 -15.58
CA THR A 182 29.98 -14.06 -14.60
C THR A 182 28.77 -14.84 -15.10
N ILE A 183 27.75 -14.15 -15.60
CA ILE A 183 26.52 -14.80 -16.08
C ILE A 183 26.77 -15.60 -17.36
N ILE A 184 27.55 -15.07 -18.30
CA ILE A 184 27.90 -15.79 -19.55
C ILE A 184 28.65 -17.09 -19.24
N LEU A 185 29.53 -17.09 -18.23
CA LEU A 185 30.24 -18.29 -17.77
C LEU A 185 29.32 -19.27 -17.03
N GLU A 186 28.37 -18.79 -16.24
CA GLU A 186 27.39 -19.63 -15.53
C GLU A 186 26.39 -20.32 -16.49
N TYR A 187 26.07 -19.69 -17.63
CA TYR A 187 25.05 -20.15 -18.58
C TYR A 187 25.60 -20.33 -20.01
N PRO A 188 26.53 -21.28 -20.24
CA PRO A 188 27.23 -21.42 -21.51
C PRO A 188 26.35 -21.89 -22.67
N ASP A 189 25.22 -22.55 -22.43
CA ASP A 189 24.36 -23.14 -23.47
C ASP A 189 22.98 -22.46 -23.60
N CYS A 190 22.86 -21.21 -23.14
CA CYS A 190 21.62 -20.46 -23.11
C CYS A 190 21.56 -19.47 -24.28
N ASP A 191 20.53 -19.53 -25.13
CA ASP A 191 20.39 -18.62 -26.29
C ASP A 191 20.30 -17.14 -25.86
N GLU A 192 19.68 -16.87 -24.71
CA GLU A 192 19.52 -15.53 -24.15
C GLU A 192 20.86 -14.84 -23.80
N LYS A 193 21.98 -15.58 -23.75
CA LYS A 193 23.31 -15.03 -23.45
C LYS A 193 23.84 -14.12 -24.57
N GLU A 194 23.38 -14.31 -25.81
CA GLU A 194 23.87 -13.54 -26.96
C GLU A 194 23.58 -12.05 -26.79
N LEU A 195 22.36 -11.71 -26.36
CA LEU A 195 21.94 -10.34 -26.07
C LEU A 195 22.75 -9.71 -24.92
N LEU A 196 23.09 -10.50 -23.90
CA LEU A 196 23.95 -10.03 -22.80
C LEU A 196 25.40 -9.80 -23.27
N GLY A 197 25.89 -10.63 -24.19
CA GLY A 197 27.18 -10.45 -24.85
C GLY A 197 27.22 -9.17 -25.70
N GLU A 198 26.14 -8.83 -26.39
CA GLU A 198 26.02 -7.55 -27.12
C GLU A 198 26.08 -6.35 -26.17
N LEU A 199 25.37 -6.40 -25.04
CA LEU A 199 25.48 -5.38 -23.99
C LEU A 199 26.92 -5.25 -23.50
N LYS A 200 27.57 -6.37 -23.16
CA LYS A 200 28.96 -6.37 -22.71
C LYS A 200 29.89 -5.69 -23.72
N ASN A 201 29.77 -6.05 -25.00
CA ASN A 201 30.58 -5.44 -26.06
C ASN A 201 30.35 -3.92 -26.19
N LYS A 202 29.10 -3.46 -26.05
CA LYS A 202 28.78 -2.02 -26.00
C LYS A 202 29.48 -1.36 -24.81
N LEU A 203 29.39 -1.95 -23.61
CA LEU A 203 30.04 -1.44 -22.39
C LEU A 203 31.56 -1.38 -22.52
N ASP A 204 32.21 -2.45 -22.99
CA ASP A 204 33.67 -2.52 -23.18
C ASP A 204 34.16 -1.43 -24.16
N LYS A 205 33.42 -1.25 -25.26
CA LYS A 205 33.73 -0.20 -26.25
C LYS A 205 33.62 1.19 -25.65
N ASN A 206 32.56 1.44 -24.87
CA ASN A 206 32.35 2.73 -24.23
C ASN A 206 33.41 3.01 -23.14
N PHE A 207 33.81 1.99 -22.39
CA PHE A 207 34.85 2.07 -21.35
C PHE A 207 36.24 2.38 -21.92
N SER A 208 36.54 1.91 -23.14
CA SER A 208 37.85 2.08 -23.79
C SER A 208 38.05 3.46 -24.45
N MET A 209 37.02 4.31 -24.51
CA MET A 209 37.12 5.65 -25.09
C MET A 209 37.72 6.64 -24.07
N GLU A 210 38.84 7.29 -24.38
CA GLU A 210 39.46 8.29 -23.48
C GLU A 210 38.47 9.41 -23.05
N HIS A 211 38.26 9.52 -21.73
CA HIS A 211 37.27 10.39 -21.07
C HIS A 211 37.85 11.73 -20.58
N ASP A 212 38.71 12.38 -21.37
CA ASP A 212 39.52 13.53 -20.94
C ASP A 212 38.75 14.88 -20.74
N ILE A 213 37.42 14.89 -20.68
CA ILE A 213 36.60 16.13 -20.60
C ILE A 213 35.38 15.94 -19.69
N PRO A 214 35.08 16.87 -18.73
CA PRO A 214 33.91 16.77 -17.83
C PRO A 214 32.55 16.62 -18.53
N LYS A 215 32.36 17.20 -19.73
CA LYS A 215 31.15 17.00 -20.55
C LYS A 215 30.98 15.56 -21.04
N LYS A 216 32.07 14.77 -21.15
CA LYS A 216 32.01 13.35 -21.54
C LYS A 216 31.59 12.43 -20.39
N ILE A 217 31.83 12.79 -19.12
CA ILE A 217 31.43 11.96 -17.96
C ILE A 217 29.90 11.88 -17.83
N LEU A 218 29.20 13.02 -18.01
CA LEU A 218 27.74 13.05 -18.04
C LEU A 218 27.18 12.18 -19.18
N TYR A 219 27.76 12.30 -20.38
CA TYR A 219 27.38 11.50 -21.54
C TYR A 219 27.66 10.01 -21.33
N PHE A 220 28.76 9.66 -20.66
CA PHE A 220 29.14 8.28 -20.40
C PHE A 220 28.17 7.59 -19.43
N ARG A 221 27.74 8.28 -18.37
CA ARG A 221 26.66 7.80 -17.50
C ARG A 221 25.40 7.50 -18.28
N ASP A 222 24.90 8.48 -19.03
CA ASP A 222 23.61 8.38 -19.71
C ASP A 222 23.65 7.26 -20.76
N ILE A 223 24.81 7.01 -21.39
CA ILE A 223 25.03 5.85 -22.26
C ILE A 223 24.92 4.53 -21.50
N ILE A 224 25.61 4.37 -20.38
CA ILE A 224 25.58 3.11 -19.60
C ILE A 224 24.14 2.79 -19.20
N VAL A 225 23.43 3.78 -18.66
CA VAL A 225 22.04 3.63 -18.24
C VAL A 225 21.17 3.27 -19.45
N ARG A 226 21.29 3.98 -20.57
CA ARG A 226 20.56 3.67 -21.81
C ARG A 226 20.81 2.24 -22.28
N ASP A 227 22.06 1.81 -22.37
CA ASP A 227 22.41 0.49 -22.91
C ASP A 227 21.87 -0.64 -22.02
N VAL A 228 21.90 -0.47 -20.69
CA VAL A 228 21.30 -1.41 -19.72
C VAL A 228 19.77 -1.47 -19.87
N ILE A 229 19.11 -0.32 -20.03
CA ILE A 229 17.65 -0.27 -20.21
C ILE A 229 17.23 -0.86 -21.56
N GLU A 230 17.97 -0.58 -22.63
CA GLU A 230 17.78 -1.18 -23.95
C GLU A 230 17.88 -2.71 -23.85
N TYR A 231 18.91 -3.23 -23.17
CA TYR A 231 19.05 -4.66 -22.91
C TYR A 231 17.82 -5.25 -22.22
N PHE A 232 17.34 -4.65 -21.12
CA PHE A 232 16.19 -5.17 -20.40
C PHE A 232 14.91 -5.17 -21.24
N ILE A 233 14.68 -4.14 -22.05
CA ILE A 233 13.53 -4.09 -22.95
C ILE A 233 13.62 -5.22 -23.98
N LEU A 234 14.78 -5.40 -24.63
CA LEU A 234 14.98 -6.44 -25.64
C LEU A 234 14.86 -7.86 -25.05
N ASP A 235 15.39 -8.08 -23.84
CA ASP A 235 15.29 -9.34 -23.10
C ASP A 235 13.83 -9.71 -22.85
N VAL A 236 13.07 -8.78 -22.28
CA VAL A 236 11.65 -8.98 -21.96
C VAL A 236 10.84 -9.24 -23.22
N VAL A 237 11.07 -8.48 -24.30
CA VAL A 237 10.36 -8.66 -25.57
C VAL A 237 10.64 -10.04 -26.16
N SER A 238 11.92 -10.43 -26.25
CA SER A 238 12.33 -11.74 -26.80
C SER A 238 11.76 -12.90 -25.97
N ASN A 239 11.90 -12.84 -24.65
CA ASN A 239 11.37 -13.84 -23.73
C ASN A 239 9.84 -13.91 -23.77
N THR A 240 9.16 -12.78 -23.92
CA THR A 240 7.69 -12.72 -24.04
C THR A 240 7.20 -13.47 -25.28
N PHE A 241 7.83 -13.27 -26.45
CA PHE A 241 7.48 -14.02 -27.66
C PHE A 241 7.67 -15.52 -27.48
N THR A 242 8.76 -15.93 -26.82
CA THR A 242 9.04 -17.33 -26.48
C THR A 242 8.02 -17.90 -25.49
N ASN A 243 7.56 -17.12 -24.52
CA ASN A 243 6.55 -17.56 -23.56
C ASN A 243 5.15 -17.67 -24.19
N ILE A 244 4.81 -16.75 -25.09
CA ILE A 244 3.55 -16.76 -25.84
C ILE A 244 3.48 -17.99 -26.76
N SER A 245 4.57 -18.37 -27.43
CA SER A 245 4.58 -19.55 -28.31
C SER A 245 4.34 -20.87 -27.56
N LYS A 246 4.58 -20.89 -26.25
CA LYS A 246 4.36 -22.03 -25.34
C LYS A 246 2.96 -22.04 -24.70
N LEU A 247 2.07 -21.09 -25.01
CA LEU A 247 0.72 -21.01 -24.44
C LEU A 247 -0.23 -22.06 -25.03
N ASN A 248 -1.01 -22.70 -24.17
CA ASN A 248 -2.09 -23.60 -24.57
C ASN A 248 -3.45 -22.90 -24.52
N PRO A 249 -4.49 -23.39 -25.22
CA PRO A 249 -5.84 -22.80 -25.18
C PRO A 249 -6.46 -22.67 -23.77
N ARG A 250 -6.03 -23.49 -22.81
CA ARG A 250 -6.47 -23.41 -21.40
C ARG A 250 -5.89 -22.21 -20.65
N ASP A 251 -4.76 -21.69 -21.11
CA ASP A 251 -3.95 -20.67 -20.45
C ASP A 251 -4.47 -19.25 -20.73
N TYR A 252 -5.41 -19.09 -21.66
CA TYR A 252 -6.04 -17.81 -21.97
C TYR A 252 -7.55 -17.94 -22.21
N LYS A 253 -8.26 -16.82 -22.15
CA LYS A 253 -9.64 -16.65 -22.58
C LYS A 253 -9.70 -15.37 -23.40
N LEU A 254 -9.89 -15.52 -24.72
CA LEU A 254 -10.00 -14.41 -25.65
C LEU A 254 -11.44 -14.31 -26.16
N SER A 255 -12.06 -13.16 -25.95
CA SER A 255 -13.36 -12.79 -26.50
C SER A 255 -13.36 -11.31 -26.86
N LYS A 256 -14.41 -10.82 -27.52
CA LYS A 256 -14.55 -9.38 -27.83
C LYS A 256 -14.55 -8.50 -26.56
N LYS A 257 -14.98 -9.02 -25.41
CA LYS A 257 -15.13 -8.27 -24.15
C LYS A 257 -14.05 -8.57 -23.10
N GLU A 258 -13.40 -9.72 -23.19
CA GLU A 258 -12.44 -10.19 -22.19
C GLU A 258 -11.20 -10.76 -22.88
N ARG A 259 -10.03 -10.18 -22.60
CA ARG A 259 -8.71 -10.69 -22.99
C ARG A 259 -7.95 -11.06 -21.72
N ILE A 260 -8.05 -12.33 -21.33
CA ILE A 260 -7.51 -12.84 -20.07
C ILE A 260 -6.39 -13.84 -20.40
N VAL A 261 -5.19 -13.61 -19.89
CA VAL A 261 -4.03 -14.50 -19.94
C VAL A 261 -3.75 -14.97 -18.52
N LYS A 262 -4.06 -16.24 -18.22
CA LYS A 262 -3.97 -16.83 -16.87
C LYS A 262 -2.53 -17.15 -16.46
N LYS A 263 -1.63 -17.29 -17.43
CA LYS A 263 -0.21 -17.52 -17.22
C LYS A 263 0.54 -16.18 -17.33
N GLU A 264 1.52 -15.97 -16.48
CA GLU A 264 2.46 -14.85 -16.60
C GLU A 264 3.38 -15.17 -17.80
N VAL A 265 3.44 -14.26 -18.77
CA VAL A 265 4.24 -14.43 -20.00
C VAL A 265 5.18 -13.27 -20.26
N VAL A 266 4.89 -12.10 -19.70
CA VAL A 266 5.78 -10.93 -19.76
C VAL A 266 6.63 -10.90 -18.49
N MET A 267 7.90 -11.25 -18.63
CA MET A 267 8.89 -11.29 -17.55
C MET A 267 10.30 -11.30 -18.15
N PHE A 268 11.31 -10.97 -17.34
CA PHE A 268 12.70 -11.20 -17.71
C PHE A 268 12.97 -12.66 -18.06
N SER A 269 13.94 -12.89 -18.95
CA SER A 269 14.53 -14.22 -19.08
C SER A 269 15.26 -14.63 -17.80
N ASN A 270 15.71 -15.88 -17.70
CA ASN A 270 16.53 -16.31 -16.57
C ASN A 270 17.82 -15.49 -16.44
N ILE A 271 18.43 -15.16 -17.59
CA ILE A 271 19.65 -14.34 -17.68
C ILE A 271 19.34 -12.88 -17.33
N GLY A 272 18.30 -12.30 -17.93
CA GLY A 272 17.84 -10.95 -17.63
C GLY A 272 17.53 -10.76 -16.14
N LYS A 273 16.86 -11.73 -15.52
CA LYS A 273 16.55 -11.71 -14.09
C LYS A 273 17.80 -11.78 -13.23
N LYS A 274 18.73 -12.70 -13.54
CA LYS A 274 20.00 -12.80 -12.80
C LYS A 274 20.79 -11.50 -12.88
N PHE A 275 20.85 -10.87 -14.06
CA PHE A 275 21.52 -9.59 -14.24
C PHE A 275 20.83 -8.47 -13.44
N ASN A 276 19.51 -8.39 -13.48
CA ASN A 276 18.70 -7.46 -12.68
C ASN A 276 18.97 -7.62 -11.17
N ASP A 277 18.98 -8.86 -10.67
CA ASP A 277 19.23 -9.17 -9.26
C ASP A 277 20.65 -8.76 -8.83
N MET A 278 21.66 -8.93 -9.70
CA MET A 278 23.04 -8.50 -9.45
C MET A 278 23.16 -6.98 -9.40
N ILE A 279 22.52 -6.26 -10.34
CA ILE A 279 22.46 -4.79 -10.33
C ILE A 279 21.77 -4.31 -9.05
N GLU A 280 20.61 -4.87 -8.70
CA GLU A 280 19.88 -4.50 -7.49
C GLU A 280 20.74 -4.73 -6.24
N GLY A 281 21.44 -5.86 -6.14
CA GLY A 281 22.35 -6.16 -5.05
C GLY A 281 23.49 -5.15 -4.92
N TYR A 282 24.11 -4.78 -6.05
CA TYR A 282 25.18 -3.78 -6.09
C TYR A 282 24.69 -2.43 -5.59
N ILE A 283 23.59 -1.93 -6.16
CA ILE A 283 23.04 -0.61 -5.82
C ILE A 283 22.62 -0.58 -4.35
N LYS A 284 21.87 -1.58 -3.88
CA LYS A 284 21.44 -1.66 -2.48
C LYS A 284 22.62 -1.63 -1.53
N SER A 285 23.71 -2.35 -1.83
CA SER A 285 24.89 -2.38 -0.96
C SER A 285 25.55 -0.99 -0.81
N LYS A 286 25.48 -0.15 -1.85
CA LYS A 286 26.05 1.21 -1.86
C LYS A 286 25.09 2.24 -1.27
N ILE A 287 23.79 2.16 -1.61
CA ILE A 287 22.76 3.12 -1.19
C ILE A 287 22.34 2.91 0.28
N LEU A 288 22.06 1.66 0.70
CA LEU A 288 21.53 1.38 2.05
C LEU A 288 22.50 1.73 3.17
N ASN A 289 23.80 1.74 2.88
CA ASN A 289 24.84 2.11 3.85
C ASN A 289 25.15 3.61 3.84
N SER A 290 24.48 4.41 3.00
CA SER A 290 24.73 5.84 2.93
C SER A 290 24.13 6.56 4.13
N TYR A 291 24.88 7.53 4.65
CA TYR A 291 24.42 8.38 5.75
C TYR A 291 23.18 9.22 5.37
N SER A 292 23.14 9.71 4.12
CA SER A 292 22.06 10.55 3.59
C SER A 292 20.71 9.81 3.60
N VAL A 293 20.68 8.58 3.08
CA VAL A 293 19.45 7.77 2.99
C VAL A 293 18.94 7.38 4.36
N ASN A 294 19.81 6.85 5.25
CA ASN A 294 19.39 6.47 6.60
C ASN A 294 18.85 7.67 7.41
N ARG A 295 19.45 8.85 7.25
CA ARG A 295 18.97 10.08 7.90
C ARG A 295 17.62 10.53 7.32
N PHE A 296 17.43 10.39 6.01
CA PHE A 296 16.16 10.69 5.37
C PHE A 296 15.06 9.74 5.85
N ASP A 297 15.32 8.44 5.86
CA ASP A 297 14.38 7.40 6.31
C ASP A 297 13.91 7.64 7.75
N GLY A 298 14.85 7.91 8.66
CA GLY A 298 14.52 8.21 10.05
C GLY A 298 13.62 9.45 10.19
N LYS A 299 13.88 10.50 9.40
CA LYS A 299 13.04 11.71 9.37
C LYS A 299 11.65 11.43 8.78
N ALA A 300 11.58 10.69 7.68
CA ALA A 300 10.34 10.33 7.01
C ALA A 300 9.41 9.57 7.95
N ILE A 301 9.92 8.50 8.58
CA ILE A 301 9.19 7.71 9.57
C ILE A 301 8.67 8.61 10.71
N PHE A 302 9.54 9.46 11.24
CA PHE A 302 9.18 10.34 12.35
C PHE A 302 8.09 11.34 11.97
N ILE A 303 8.22 12.01 10.82
CA ILE A 303 7.25 13.00 10.33
C ILE A 303 5.86 12.37 10.19
N VAL A 304 5.75 11.23 9.48
CA VAL A 304 4.47 10.55 9.26
C VAL A 304 3.84 10.12 10.58
N LYS A 305 4.63 9.55 11.51
CA LYS A 305 4.15 9.18 12.86
C LYS A 305 3.63 10.40 13.62
N GLN A 306 4.33 11.53 13.59
CA GLN A 306 3.90 12.73 14.33
C GLN A 306 2.64 13.35 13.74
N ILE A 307 2.54 13.48 12.41
CA ILE A 307 1.33 14.02 11.76
C ILE A 307 0.11 13.14 12.10
N PHE A 308 0.23 11.82 11.91
CA PHE A 308 -0.85 10.90 12.24
C PHE A 308 -1.23 11.00 13.72
N LYS A 309 -0.23 11.06 14.62
CA LYS A 309 -0.44 11.21 16.07
C LYS A 309 -1.15 12.50 16.42
N ALA A 310 -0.82 13.63 15.79
CA ALA A 310 -1.48 14.91 16.01
C ALA A 310 -2.97 14.80 15.70
N TYR A 311 -3.30 14.38 14.47
CA TYR A 311 -4.68 14.24 14.00
C TYR A 311 -5.48 13.23 14.80
N TYR A 312 -4.88 12.08 15.12
CA TYR A 312 -5.53 11.10 15.99
C TYR A 312 -5.81 11.66 17.39
N THR A 313 -4.88 12.43 17.94
CA THR A 313 -5.02 13.03 19.27
C THR A 313 -6.14 14.07 19.28
N ASN A 314 -6.12 14.99 18.31
CA ASN A 314 -7.11 16.05 18.17
C ASN A 314 -7.44 16.29 16.69
N PRO A 315 -8.58 15.80 16.19
CA PRO A 315 -8.91 15.92 14.77
C PRO A 315 -9.23 17.34 14.34
N ARG A 316 -9.45 18.28 15.28
CA ARG A 316 -9.59 19.72 14.96
C ARG A 316 -8.33 20.36 14.39
N GLN A 317 -7.20 19.64 14.42
CA GLN A 317 -5.96 20.04 13.75
C GLN A 317 -5.97 19.72 12.24
N MET A 318 -6.94 18.96 11.74
CA MET A 318 -7.12 18.69 10.30
C MET A 318 -7.98 19.76 9.62
N PRO A 319 -7.95 19.86 8.28
CA PRO A 319 -8.88 20.70 7.53
C PRO A 319 -10.35 20.37 7.81
N GLY A 320 -11.21 21.40 7.80
CA GLY A 320 -12.63 21.26 8.12
C GLY A 320 -13.39 20.25 7.25
N TYR A 321 -13.03 20.10 5.97
CA TYR A 321 -13.67 19.14 5.08
C TYR A 321 -13.37 17.68 5.47
N ILE A 322 -12.19 17.40 6.04
CA ILE A 322 -11.85 16.08 6.57
C ILE A 322 -12.67 15.78 7.83
N ILE A 323 -12.86 16.78 8.69
CA ILE A 323 -13.68 16.64 9.90
C ILE A 323 -15.14 16.38 9.54
N LYS A 324 -15.68 17.06 8.52
CA LYS A 324 -17.02 16.77 7.98
C LYS A 324 -17.14 15.32 7.50
N ASN A 325 -16.13 14.81 6.79
CA ASN A 325 -16.11 13.42 6.34
C ASN A 325 -16.11 12.42 7.51
N ILE A 326 -15.43 12.74 8.63
CA ILE A 326 -15.50 11.94 9.87
C ILE A 326 -16.93 11.92 10.41
N ILE A 327 -17.56 13.08 10.53
CA ILE A 327 -18.93 13.20 11.03
C ILE A 327 -19.88 12.40 10.13
N GLU A 328 -19.88 12.66 8.82
CA GLU A 328 -20.76 11.97 7.86
C GLU A 328 -20.61 10.46 7.88
N LYS A 329 -19.38 9.94 7.83
CA LYS A 329 -19.13 8.48 7.81
C LYS A 329 -19.41 7.81 9.14
N THR A 330 -19.17 8.50 10.26
CA THR A 330 -19.50 7.94 11.59
C THR A 330 -21.01 7.97 11.82
N SER A 331 -21.71 9.04 11.44
CA SER A 331 -23.18 9.13 11.48
C SER A 331 -23.87 8.00 10.71
N LYS A 332 -23.37 7.63 9.52
CA LYS A 332 -23.89 6.47 8.77
C LYS A 332 -23.84 5.16 9.57
N ASN A 333 -22.81 4.97 10.41
CA ASN A 333 -22.73 3.79 11.26
C ASN A 333 -23.80 3.78 12.37
N PHE A 334 -24.32 4.94 12.75
CA PHE A 334 -25.37 5.10 13.76
C PHE A 334 -26.80 5.05 13.19
N GLU A 335 -27.01 5.00 11.87
CA GLU A 335 -28.35 5.06 11.23
C GLU A 335 -29.35 4.05 11.79
N ASN A 336 -28.87 2.86 12.16
CA ASN A 336 -29.71 1.77 12.68
C ASN A 336 -29.46 1.50 14.17
N VAL A 337 -28.60 2.28 14.83
CA VAL A 337 -28.12 2.03 16.20
C VAL A 337 -27.89 3.35 16.93
N ASP A 338 -28.75 3.68 17.90
CA ASP A 338 -28.52 4.84 18.75
C ASP A 338 -27.80 4.42 20.05
N ILE A 339 -26.65 5.06 20.29
CA ILE A 339 -25.81 4.85 21.46
C ILE A 339 -25.66 6.16 22.21
N ALA A 340 -25.97 6.14 23.51
CA ALA A 340 -25.65 7.22 24.42
C ALA A 340 -24.59 6.80 25.44
N VAL A 341 -23.81 7.75 25.93
CA VAL A 341 -22.82 7.55 26.99
C VAL A 341 -23.26 8.36 28.21
N LYS A 342 -23.29 7.73 29.38
CA LYS A 342 -23.51 8.38 30.66
C LYS A 342 -22.20 8.65 31.37
N LYS A 343 -22.02 9.91 31.78
CA LYS A 343 -20.91 10.38 32.60
C LYS A 343 -21.43 11.43 33.59
N ASP A 344 -21.06 11.29 34.86
CA ASP A 344 -21.40 12.24 35.93
C ASP A 344 -22.92 12.56 36.00
N GLY A 345 -23.76 11.54 35.74
CA GLY A 345 -25.23 11.67 35.75
C GLY A 345 -25.86 12.28 34.50
N LYS A 346 -25.06 12.74 33.52
CA LYS A 346 -25.52 13.25 32.23
C LYS A 346 -25.45 12.18 31.15
N GLU A 347 -26.44 12.16 30.26
CA GLU A 347 -26.50 11.26 29.11
C GLU A 347 -26.18 12.02 27.82
N PHE A 348 -25.26 11.49 27.03
CA PHE A 348 -24.73 12.08 25.80
C PHE A 348 -25.00 11.14 24.63
N LYS A 349 -25.90 11.49 23.72
CA LYS A 349 -26.14 10.69 22.51
C LYS A 349 -25.02 10.91 21.50
N LEU A 350 -24.30 9.84 21.15
CA LEU A 350 -23.13 9.94 20.27
C LEU A 350 -23.50 10.31 18.84
N SER A 351 -24.69 9.92 18.39
CA SER A 351 -25.25 10.24 17.07
C SER A 351 -25.50 11.73 16.85
N GLU A 352 -25.68 12.50 17.93
CA GLU A 352 -26.00 13.94 17.90
C GLU A 352 -24.75 14.84 18.07
N ILE A 353 -23.57 14.26 18.30
CA ILE A 353 -22.34 15.02 18.57
C ILE A 353 -21.64 15.42 17.26
N ASN A 354 -21.46 16.72 17.06
CA ASN A 354 -20.72 17.30 15.94
C ASN A 354 -19.35 17.82 16.43
N ILE A 355 -18.25 17.29 15.89
CA ILE A 355 -16.87 17.65 16.29
C ILE A 355 -16.60 19.16 16.18
N LEU A 356 -17.25 19.87 15.24
CA LEU A 356 -17.05 21.29 14.99
C LEU A 356 -17.94 22.18 15.87
N GLU A 357 -19.17 21.75 16.16
CA GLU A 357 -20.22 22.61 16.74
C GLU A 357 -20.53 22.28 18.21
N SER A 358 -20.39 21.02 18.62
CA SER A 358 -20.70 20.56 19.98
C SER A 358 -19.72 21.09 21.02
N LYS A 359 -20.15 21.05 22.29
CA LYS A 359 -19.35 21.55 23.42
C LYS A 359 -18.06 20.72 23.58
N PRO A 360 -16.97 21.31 24.10
CA PRO A 360 -15.70 20.59 24.28
C PRO A 360 -15.81 19.29 25.06
N GLU A 361 -16.71 19.21 26.05
CA GLU A 361 -16.97 18.01 26.84
C GLU A 361 -17.60 16.88 26.01
N GLU A 362 -18.61 17.21 25.20
CA GLU A 362 -19.31 16.27 24.30
C GLU A 362 -18.34 15.71 23.26
N VAL A 363 -17.57 16.60 22.63
CA VAL A 363 -16.55 16.21 21.65
C VAL A 363 -15.49 15.33 22.29
N LYS A 364 -15.04 15.63 23.52
CA LYS A 364 -14.09 14.78 24.24
C LYS A 364 -14.65 13.36 24.41
N ILE A 365 -15.90 13.22 24.84
CA ILE A 365 -16.55 11.91 25.02
C ILE A 365 -16.63 11.15 23.68
N PHE A 366 -17.04 11.83 22.61
CA PHE A 366 -17.09 11.23 21.28
C PHE A 366 -15.71 10.77 20.79
N LEU A 367 -14.65 11.55 21.03
CA LEU A 367 -13.29 11.14 20.70
C LEU A 367 -12.82 9.94 21.54
N GLU A 368 -13.14 9.87 22.83
CA GLU A 368 -12.83 8.69 23.65
C GLU A 368 -13.55 7.43 23.14
N PHE A 369 -14.78 7.57 22.64
CA PHE A 369 -15.51 6.50 21.94
C PHE A 369 -14.79 6.07 20.66
N LEU A 370 -14.47 7.02 19.76
CA LEU A 370 -13.73 6.75 18.53
C LEU A 370 -12.35 6.12 18.78
N LYS A 371 -11.75 6.37 19.95
CA LYS A 371 -10.42 5.84 20.34
C LYS A 371 -10.48 4.52 21.11
N LEU A 372 -11.67 3.96 21.35
CA LEU A 372 -11.86 2.74 22.13
C LEU A 372 -11.35 2.85 23.58
N ASN A 373 -11.46 4.04 24.17
CA ASN A 373 -11.17 4.26 25.59
C ASN A 373 -12.42 4.09 26.47
N ILE A 374 -13.58 3.93 25.85
CA ILE A 374 -14.88 3.67 26.49
C ILE A 374 -15.22 2.19 26.26
N VAL A 375 -14.55 1.29 26.99
CA VAL A 375 -14.78 -0.17 26.94
C VAL A 375 -14.89 -0.68 28.37
N GLY A 376 -16.08 -1.13 28.82
CA GLY A 376 -16.18 -1.79 30.13
C GLY A 376 -17.56 -1.79 30.82
N ASP A 377 -18.43 -0.79 30.65
CA ASP A 377 -19.76 -0.81 31.28
C ASP A 377 -20.84 -0.39 30.29
N PHE A 378 -21.79 -1.29 30.00
CA PHE A 378 -22.93 -1.00 29.13
C PHE A 378 -24.23 -1.33 29.88
N THR A 379 -25.31 -0.64 29.54
CA THR A 379 -26.65 -0.87 30.06
C THR A 379 -27.56 -1.08 28.86
N GLY A 380 -28.00 -2.31 28.67
CA GLY A 380 -28.91 -2.70 27.59
C GLY A 380 -30.35 -2.30 27.89
N SER A 381 -31.23 -2.54 26.93
CA SER A 381 -32.67 -2.22 27.00
C SER A 381 -33.39 -2.98 28.14
N SER A 382 -32.84 -4.11 28.57
CA SER A 382 -33.42 -5.09 29.50
C SER A 382 -32.78 -5.12 30.89
N GLY A 383 -31.76 -4.29 31.17
CA GLY A 383 -31.07 -4.26 32.47
C GLY A 383 -29.56 -3.97 32.38
N VAL A 384 -28.88 -3.99 33.54
CA VAL A 384 -27.42 -3.81 33.66
C VAL A 384 -26.72 -5.11 33.29
N GLU A 385 -26.29 -5.25 32.04
CA GLU A 385 -25.33 -6.28 31.66
C GLU A 385 -23.91 -5.71 31.84
N THR A 386 -23.10 -6.25 32.74
CA THR A 386 -21.68 -5.87 32.85
C THR A 386 -20.86 -6.59 31.79
N TYR A 387 -20.10 -5.86 30.96
CA TYR A 387 -19.36 -6.45 29.84
C TYR A 387 -17.86 -6.25 30.01
N THR A 388 -17.09 -7.31 29.82
CA THR A 388 -15.67 -7.31 30.20
C THR A 388 -14.74 -7.06 29.01
N GLU A 389 -13.50 -6.64 29.29
CA GLU A 389 -12.41 -6.60 28.30
C GLU A 389 -12.21 -7.96 27.58
N SER A 390 -12.45 -9.08 28.28
CA SER A 390 -12.43 -10.43 27.70
C SER A 390 -13.47 -10.63 26.62
N ASP A 391 -14.65 -10.02 26.75
CA ASP A 391 -15.71 -10.11 25.75
C ASP A 391 -15.33 -9.41 24.44
N PHE A 392 -14.74 -8.22 24.55
CA PHE A 392 -14.22 -7.47 23.40
C PHE A 392 -13.15 -8.26 22.65
N LYS A 393 -12.20 -8.86 23.37
CA LYS A 393 -11.15 -9.71 22.79
C LYS A 393 -11.72 -10.93 22.08
N ASN A 394 -12.72 -11.59 22.67
CA ASN A 394 -13.36 -12.76 22.08
C ASN A 394 -14.13 -12.40 20.80
N ILE A 395 -14.80 -11.26 20.74
CA ILE A 395 -15.51 -10.80 19.53
C ILE A 395 -14.52 -10.47 18.40
N ILE A 396 -13.41 -9.79 18.70
CA ILE A 396 -12.38 -9.53 17.68
C ILE A 396 -11.74 -10.85 17.21
N LYS A 397 -11.48 -11.79 18.13
CA LYS A 397 -10.95 -13.12 17.80
C LYS A 397 -11.93 -13.97 16.98
N ASN A 398 -13.24 -13.86 17.24
CA ASN A 398 -14.26 -14.54 16.45
C ASN A 398 -14.43 -13.93 15.04
N ARG A 399 -14.14 -12.63 14.87
CA ARG A 399 -14.04 -11.99 13.54
C ARG A 399 -12.82 -12.51 12.75
N LEU A 400 -11.68 -12.78 13.39
CA LEU A 400 -10.54 -13.49 12.76
C LEU A 400 -10.97 -14.85 12.18
N ALA A 401 -11.75 -15.62 12.95
CA ALA A 401 -12.18 -16.96 12.56
C ALA A 401 -13.18 -16.99 11.39
N LYS A 402 -13.88 -15.88 11.10
CA LYS A 402 -14.84 -15.75 9.97
C LYS A 402 -14.19 -15.24 8.67
N GLY A 403 -12.85 -15.26 8.56
CA GLY A 403 -12.14 -14.93 7.32
C GLY A 403 -11.92 -13.43 7.07
N LYS A 404 -12.07 -12.58 8.10
CA LYS A 404 -11.67 -11.16 8.07
C LYS A 404 -10.34 -11.00 8.80
N ASN A 405 -9.40 -10.22 8.24
CA ASN A 405 -8.01 -10.07 8.75
C ASN A 405 -7.86 -9.29 10.06
N TRP A 406 -8.90 -9.16 10.87
CA TRP A 406 -8.91 -8.21 11.99
C TRP A 406 -8.56 -8.86 13.33
N GLY A 407 -7.41 -8.53 13.92
CA GLY A 407 -6.89 -9.16 15.15
C GLY A 407 -6.57 -8.20 16.29
N VAL A 408 -6.23 -8.70 17.47
CA VAL A 408 -5.77 -7.89 18.63
C VAL A 408 -4.37 -8.33 19.02
N ASN A 409 -3.47 -7.37 19.21
CA ASN A 409 -2.11 -7.60 19.71
C ASN A 409 -1.77 -6.69 20.91
N SER A 410 -2.53 -6.73 22.02
CA SER A 410 -2.00 -6.23 23.30
C SER A 410 -2.70 -6.72 24.57
N LYS A 411 -1.94 -6.64 25.68
CA LYS A 411 -2.30 -6.95 27.07
C LYS A 411 -2.79 -5.67 27.78
N LYS A 412 -3.98 -5.76 28.40
CA LYS A 412 -4.67 -4.82 29.31
C LYS A 412 -5.24 -3.52 28.71
N TYR A 413 -6.54 -3.33 28.90
CA TYR A 413 -7.27 -2.08 28.70
C TYR A 413 -7.55 -1.46 30.10
N PRO A 414 -7.56 -0.12 30.24
CA PRO A 414 -7.94 0.52 31.50
C PRO A 414 -9.44 0.33 31.78
N GLU A 415 -9.82 0.26 33.06
CA GLU A 415 -11.23 0.24 33.50
C GLU A 415 -11.94 1.53 33.04
N SER A 416 -13.07 1.41 32.34
CA SER A 416 -13.80 2.57 31.81
C SER A 416 -14.70 3.20 32.87
N THR A 417 -14.63 4.53 33.03
CA THR A 417 -15.51 5.29 33.94
C THR A 417 -16.86 5.69 33.31
N TYR A 418 -17.32 5.00 32.27
CA TYR A 418 -18.40 5.44 31.39
C TYR A 418 -19.45 4.33 31.24
N LYS A 419 -20.73 4.68 31.28
CA LYS A 419 -21.83 3.72 31.06
C LYS A 419 -22.50 3.95 29.71
N ILE A 420 -22.52 2.95 28.82
CA ILE A 420 -23.18 3.08 27.51
C ILE A 420 -24.65 2.67 27.59
N VAL A 421 -25.57 3.50 27.11
CA VAL A 421 -27.02 3.22 26.99
C VAL A 421 -27.35 2.98 25.52
N LYS A 422 -28.12 1.93 25.23
CA LYS A 422 -28.53 1.55 23.87
C LYS A 422 -30.04 1.75 23.66
N LYS A 423 -30.45 2.14 22.45
CA LYS A 423 -31.85 2.07 21.99
C LYS A 423 -31.89 1.51 20.57
N VAL A 424 -32.39 0.28 20.35
CA VAL A 424 -32.41 -0.35 18.99
C VAL A 424 -33.60 -1.28 18.74
N GLN A 425 -34.05 -1.33 17.48
CA GLN A 425 -34.88 -2.37 16.84
C GLN A 425 -34.02 -3.20 15.85
N THR A 426 -33.39 -4.31 16.28
CA THR A 426 -32.64 -5.22 15.38
C THR A 426 -32.65 -6.66 15.92
N ASP A 427 -32.56 -7.66 15.03
CA ASP A 427 -32.47 -9.09 15.40
C ASP A 427 -31.07 -9.55 15.88
N MET A 428 -30.04 -8.69 15.80
CA MET A 428 -28.69 -9.01 16.30
C MET A 428 -28.60 -8.92 17.83
N PRO A 429 -27.82 -9.81 18.50
CA PRO A 429 -27.56 -9.70 19.93
C PRO A 429 -26.99 -8.32 20.29
N GLU A 430 -27.50 -7.70 21.35
CA GLU A 430 -27.19 -6.30 21.63
C GLU A 430 -25.69 -6.02 21.78
N LYS A 431 -24.98 -6.97 22.38
CA LYS A 431 -23.54 -6.99 22.62
C LYS A 431 -22.72 -6.91 21.33
N GLU A 432 -22.99 -7.78 20.36
CA GLU A 432 -22.22 -7.82 19.11
C GLU A 432 -22.39 -6.51 18.34
N LEU A 433 -23.60 -5.93 18.37
CA LEU A 433 -23.90 -4.68 17.68
C LEU A 433 -23.09 -3.49 18.23
N VAL A 434 -22.96 -3.36 19.55
CA VAL A 434 -22.22 -2.24 20.16
C VAL A 434 -20.73 -2.36 19.90
N TYR A 435 -20.17 -3.57 20.01
CA TYR A 435 -18.76 -3.79 19.70
C TYR A 435 -18.45 -3.62 18.21
N ASP A 436 -19.35 -4.06 17.34
CA ASP A 436 -19.26 -3.81 15.91
C ASP A 436 -19.25 -2.32 15.61
N LEU A 437 -20.12 -1.55 16.28
CA LEU A 437 -20.16 -0.10 16.12
C LEU A 437 -18.89 0.59 16.63
N LEU A 438 -18.36 0.18 17.78
CA LEU A 438 -17.08 0.66 18.32
C LEU A 438 -15.93 0.42 17.34
N ILE A 439 -15.77 -0.83 16.87
CA ILE A 439 -14.69 -1.22 15.96
C ILE A 439 -14.83 -0.50 14.62
N ASN A 440 -16.04 -0.43 14.06
CA ASN A 440 -16.29 0.21 12.77
C ASN A 440 -16.04 1.72 12.82
N ASN A 441 -16.45 2.39 13.90
CA ASN A 441 -16.19 3.82 14.07
C ASN A 441 -14.71 4.12 14.36
N ASN A 442 -14.02 3.28 15.15
CA ASN A 442 -12.58 3.40 15.33
C ASN A 442 -11.82 3.22 14.01
N HIS A 443 -12.17 2.18 13.24
CA HIS A 443 -11.62 1.95 11.91
C HIS A 443 -11.90 3.14 10.98
N THR A 444 -13.13 3.65 10.96
CA THR A 444 -13.53 4.79 10.12
C THR A 444 -12.70 6.02 10.48
N TYR A 445 -12.54 6.32 11.76
CA TYR A 445 -11.74 7.44 12.24
C TYR A 445 -10.27 7.32 11.83
N LEU A 446 -9.66 6.16 12.05
CA LEU A 446 -8.27 5.89 11.64
C LEU A 446 -8.11 5.93 10.11
N SER A 447 -9.06 5.34 9.37
CA SER A 447 -9.03 5.28 7.90
C SER A 447 -9.08 6.67 7.29
N ILE A 448 -9.86 7.60 7.83
CA ILE A 448 -9.93 8.96 7.29
C ILE A 448 -8.63 9.72 7.54
N ILE A 449 -8.01 9.55 8.72
CA ILE A 449 -6.69 10.12 9.01
C ILE A 449 -5.65 9.50 8.06
N CYS A 450 -5.69 8.19 7.87
CA CYS A 450 -4.80 7.45 6.97
C CYS A 450 -4.93 7.92 5.53
N ASP A 451 -6.15 8.02 5.01
CA ASP A 451 -6.44 8.49 3.65
C ASP A 451 -5.89 9.91 3.46
N TYR A 452 -6.07 10.80 4.44
CA TYR A 452 -5.55 12.17 4.38
C TYR A 452 -4.03 12.24 4.43
N VAL A 453 -3.38 11.46 5.32
CA VAL A 453 -1.91 11.41 5.43
C VAL A 453 -1.29 10.76 4.20
N ALA A 454 -1.90 9.69 3.67
CA ALA A 454 -1.44 9.01 2.48
C ALA A 454 -1.50 9.91 1.23
N GLY A 455 -2.51 10.77 1.13
CA GLY A 455 -2.65 11.71 0.01
C GLY A 455 -1.71 12.92 0.03
N MET A 456 -0.78 13.03 0.99
CA MET A 456 0.15 14.15 1.07
C MET A 456 1.36 13.96 0.15
N THR A 457 1.87 15.06 -0.40
CA THR A 457 3.22 15.07 -1.00
C THR A 457 4.29 15.21 0.08
N ASP A 458 5.53 14.84 -0.22
CA ASP A 458 6.68 14.98 0.71
C ASP A 458 6.83 16.40 1.24
N ASN A 459 6.68 17.40 0.36
CA ASN A 459 6.84 18.80 0.75
C ASN A 459 5.68 19.25 1.64
N PHE A 460 4.45 18.88 1.28
CA PHE A 460 3.29 19.19 2.11
C PHE A 460 3.39 18.53 3.48
N ALA A 461 3.77 17.26 3.56
CA ALA A 461 3.96 16.57 4.84
C ALA A 461 5.04 17.24 5.71
N LYS A 462 6.17 17.67 5.12
CA LYS A 462 7.19 18.44 5.85
C LYS A 462 6.64 19.75 6.40
N GLU A 463 5.93 20.52 5.59
CA GLU A 463 5.33 21.80 6.00
C GLU A 463 4.28 21.60 7.09
N GLU A 464 3.43 20.58 6.93
CA GLU A 464 2.37 20.27 7.87
C GLU A 464 2.93 19.85 9.23
N TYR A 465 3.99 19.03 9.23
CA TYR A 465 4.73 18.73 10.46
C TYR A 465 5.27 19.99 11.14
N LYS A 466 5.82 20.94 10.38
CA LYS A 466 6.30 22.21 10.94
C LYS A 466 5.15 23.00 11.57
N LYS A 467 4.02 23.15 10.88
CA LYS A 467 2.84 23.85 11.43
C LYS A 467 2.33 23.24 12.73
N LEU A 468 2.38 21.91 12.85
CA LEU A 468 1.86 21.20 14.02
C LEU A 468 2.80 21.21 15.22
N TYR A 469 4.12 21.28 15.01
CA TYR A 469 5.10 20.99 16.06
C TYR A 469 6.23 22.01 16.21
N GLN A 470 6.45 22.90 15.23
CA GLN A 470 7.46 23.96 15.32
C GLN A 470 6.73 25.26 15.67
N VAL A 471 7.08 25.80 16.84
CA VAL A 471 6.56 27.08 17.37
C VAL A 471 7.41 28.23 16.88
#